data_AF-A0A096Q1C2-F1
#
_entry.id   AF-A0A096Q1C2-F1
#
_cell.length_a   1.000
_cell.length_b   1.000
_cell.length_c   1.000
_cell.angle_alpha   90.00
_cell.angle_beta   90.00
_cell.angle_gamma   90.00
#
_symmetry.space_group_name_H-M   'P 1'
#
loop_
_entity.id
_entity.type
_entity.pdbx_description
1 polymer ?
#
loop_
_entity_poly.entity_id
_entity_poly.type
_entity_poly.pdbx_seq_one_letter_code
_entity_poly.pdbx_strand_id
1 'polypeptide(L)'
;MPSKALKRFTPTRWEQSLVGSSILATSGYNSGLWRRAELESWDDNLKIGQVVFQDDGSSASLPSDSLSVSEYADMSDEDEGSLSDEESEFSDDADQEDGSVHQGLGLLEFTNFSGIQTDTMIFAKWEHHTRGVASKMMAKMGYREGMGLGVSGQGMLDPIPVKVLPPKQSLDHALASSEADGGSGKKRSRGGKRKREKKFAEQARAAKAEEAERSVFNFINSHLVSQEGSTTKVRKGSSVETNGLAKKEDRRSLVAYGEEVKELRIRVEKLEEMKNRNCKDKAFFEAASRKLEETRKALADAEATHASATSAVTRKEKEKKWLKF
;
A
#
# COMPACT_ATOMS: atom_id res chain seq x y z
N MET A 1 28.08 -2.93 -22.16
CA MET A 1 29.10 -2.08 -21.51
C MET A 1 30.31 -1.94 -22.43
N PRO A 2 30.81 -0.73 -22.69
CA PRO A 2 32.08 -0.53 -23.41
C PRO A 2 33.21 -1.23 -22.66
N SER A 3 34.06 -2.01 -23.35
CA SER A 3 35.16 -2.75 -22.72
C SER A 3 36.17 -1.85 -22.00
N LYS A 4 36.27 -0.58 -22.40
CA LYS A 4 37.12 0.45 -21.76
C LYS A 4 36.68 0.84 -20.34
N ALA A 5 35.45 0.51 -19.94
CA ALA A 5 34.91 0.83 -18.62
C ALA A 5 35.09 -0.30 -17.58
N LEU A 6 35.63 -1.45 -17.99
CA LEU A 6 35.83 -2.59 -17.09
C LEU A 6 37.11 -2.39 -16.26
N LYS A 7 36.96 -2.34 -14.93
CA LYS A 7 38.09 -2.37 -13.98
C LYS A 7 38.44 -3.82 -13.64
N ARG A 8 39.70 -4.06 -13.25
CA ARG A 8 40.11 -5.36 -12.70
C ARG A 8 39.41 -5.57 -11.36
N PHE A 9 38.88 -6.77 -11.15
CA PHE A 9 38.30 -7.17 -9.89
C PHE A 9 39.42 -7.41 -8.86
N THR A 10 39.27 -6.80 -7.68
CA THR A 10 40.17 -7.01 -6.54
C THR A 10 39.43 -7.84 -5.51
N PRO A 11 39.84 -9.11 -5.26
CA PRO A 11 39.18 -9.93 -4.25
C PRO A 11 39.45 -9.35 -2.85
N THR A 12 38.45 -9.43 -1.98
CA THR A 12 38.57 -9.05 -0.57
C THR A 12 39.49 -10.01 0.15
N ARG A 13 40.39 -9.48 0.98
CA ARG A 13 41.26 -10.28 1.84
C ARG A 13 40.58 -10.46 3.19
N TRP A 14 40.26 -11.70 3.52
CA TRP A 14 39.64 -12.08 4.78
C TRP A 14 40.72 -12.45 5.80
N GLU A 15 40.59 -11.89 7.00
CA GLU A 15 41.54 -12.02 8.11
C GLU A 15 40.78 -12.10 9.44
N GLN A 16 41.40 -12.64 10.48
CA GLN A 16 40.80 -12.71 11.82
C GLN A 16 40.48 -11.33 12.43
N SER A 17 41.15 -10.28 11.97
CA SER A 17 40.89 -8.88 12.36
C SER A 17 39.49 -8.39 11.96
N LEU A 18 38.85 -9.04 10.98
CA LEU A 18 37.51 -8.66 10.50
C LEU A 18 36.38 -9.33 11.29
N VAL A 19 36.70 -10.17 12.27
CA VAL A 19 35.69 -10.77 13.16
C VAL A 19 34.94 -9.66 13.92
N GLY A 20 33.62 -9.75 13.97
CA GLY A 20 32.71 -8.73 14.46
C GLY A 20 32.23 -7.74 13.39
N SER A 21 32.81 -7.75 12.19
CA SER A 21 32.39 -6.83 11.11
C SER A 21 31.06 -7.24 10.48
N SER A 22 30.26 -6.24 10.11
CA SER A 22 29.04 -6.44 9.31
C SER A 22 29.38 -6.68 7.83
N ILE A 23 28.96 -7.83 7.32
CA ILE A 23 29.27 -8.34 6.00
C ILE A 23 28.01 -8.83 5.28
N LEU A 24 28.13 -9.10 3.99
CA LEU A 24 27.10 -9.78 3.21
C LEU A 24 27.49 -11.24 2.98
N ALA A 25 26.55 -12.14 3.23
CA ALA A 25 26.73 -13.58 3.14
C ALA A 25 25.61 -14.24 2.34
N THR A 26 25.93 -15.25 1.52
CA THR A 26 24.92 -16.00 0.76
C THR A 26 24.20 -17.03 1.65
N SER A 27 22.87 -16.99 1.67
CA SER A 27 22.07 -17.99 2.40
C SER A 27 21.97 -19.32 1.65
N GLY A 28 22.35 -20.42 2.31
CA GLY A 28 22.36 -21.76 1.71
C GLY A 28 20.98 -22.38 1.45
N TYR A 29 19.89 -21.79 1.93
CA TYR A 29 18.61 -22.50 2.00
C TYR A 29 17.76 -22.48 0.72
N ASN A 30 17.91 -21.53 -0.22
CA ASN A 30 17.34 -21.69 -1.58
C ASN A 30 17.53 -20.57 -2.61
N SER A 31 18.21 -19.45 -2.34
CA SER A 31 17.96 -18.26 -3.17
C SER A 31 19.17 -17.58 -3.79
N GLY A 32 20.40 -18.00 -3.47
CA GLY A 32 21.61 -17.27 -3.92
C GLY A 32 21.59 -15.79 -3.53
N LEU A 33 20.72 -15.43 -2.57
CA LEU A 33 20.54 -14.08 -2.08
C LEU A 33 21.61 -13.80 -1.04
N TRP A 34 22.21 -12.63 -1.19
CA TRP A 34 23.13 -12.05 -0.23
C TRP A 34 22.30 -11.38 0.88
N ARG A 35 22.56 -11.77 2.13
CA ARG A 35 21.91 -11.21 3.33
C ARG A 35 22.96 -10.56 4.22
N ARG A 36 22.54 -9.62 5.07
CA ARG A 36 23.40 -9.05 6.10
C ARG A 36 23.71 -10.09 7.16
N ALA A 37 24.98 -10.17 7.52
CA ALA A 37 25.49 -11.07 8.54
C ALA A 37 26.67 -10.44 9.25
N GLU A 38 27.01 -10.95 10.42
CA GLU A 38 28.24 -10.59 11.14
C GLU A 38 29.22 -11.75 11.06
N LEU A 39 30.51 -11.43 10.87
CA LEU A 39 31.57 -12.43 10.85
C LEU A 39 31.91 -12.85 12.27
N GLU A 40 31.54 -14.07 12.67
CA GLU A 40 31.76 -14.59 14.02
C GLU A 40 33.17 -15.18 14.19
N SER A 41 33.67 -15.88 13.17
CA SER A 41 35.03 -16.41 13.18
C SER A 41 35.56 -16.61 11.76
N TRP A 42 36.88 -16.60 11.60
CA TRP A 42 37.55 -16.83 10.32
C TRP A 42 38.68 -17.84 10.47
N ASP A 43 38.62 -18.93 9.69
CA ASP A 43 39.69 -19.93 9.59
C ASP A 43 40.57 -19.66 8.37
N ASP A 44 41.81 -19.25 8.61
CA ASP A 44 42.78 -18.95 7.57
C ASP A 44 43.28 -20.17 6.79
N ASN A 45 43.23 -21.36 7.38
CA ASN A 45 43.68 -22.59 6.73
C ASN A 45 42.63 -23.09 5.75
N LEU A 46 41.36 -23.04 6.15
CA LEU A 46 40.24 -23.53 5.35
C LEU A 46 39.63 -22.45 4.45
N LYS A 47 39.94 -21.17 4.69
CA LYS A 47 39.33 -20.01 4.01
C LYS A 47 37.80 -20.00 4.11
N ILE A 48 37.34 -20.33 5.31
CA ILE A 48 35.92 -20.42 5.67
C ILE A 48 35.66 -19.51 6.87
N GLY A 49 34.62 -18.69 6.74
CA GLY A 49 34.12 -17.82 7.81
C GLY A 49 32.83 -18.36 8.39
N GLN A 50 32.71 -18.37 9.72
CA GLN A 50 31.44 -18.57 10.40
C GLN A 50 30.74 -17.22 10.48
N VAL A 51 29.48 -17.17 10.05
CA VAL A 51 28.69 -15.94 10.01
C VAL A 51 27.35 -16.14 10.69
N VAL A 52 26.83 -15.07 11.29
CA VAL A 52 25.50 -15.05 11.90
C VAL A 52 24.63 -14.05 11.14
N PHE A 53 23.50 -14.50 10.58
CA PHE A 53 22.59 -13.64 9.83
C PHE A 53 21.80 -12.73 10.78
N GLN A 54 21.80 -11.42 10.51
CA GLN A 54 21.11 -10.43 11.35
C GLN A 54 19.58 -10.61 11.35
N ASP A 55 19.00 -11.17 10.28
CA ASP A 55 17.54 -11.28 10.14
C ASP A 55 16.90 -12.35 11.06
N ASP A 56 17.60 -13.47 11.24
CA ASP A 56 17.05 -14.70 11.83
C ASP A 56 17.96 -15.28 12.93
N GLY A 57 19.15 -14.71 13.12
CA GLY A 57 20.15 -15.24 14.05
C GLY A 57 20.72 -16.60 13.64
N SER A 58 20.38 -17.12 12.46
CA SER A 58 20.93 -18.39 11.96
C SER A 58 22.42 -18.24 11.67
N SER A 59 23.21 -19.25 12.04
CA SER A 59 24.63 -19.30 11.75
C SER A 59 24.94 -20.22 10.57
N ALA A 60 25.93 -19.84 9.75
CA ALA A 60 26.38 -20.63 8.62
C ALA A 60 27.90 -20.54 8.45
N SER A 61 28.50 -21.62 7.96
CA SER A 61 29.93 -21.69 7.65
C SER A 61 30.08 -21.57 6.13
N LEU A 62 30.70 -20.47 5.67
CA LEU A 62 30.73 -20.09 4.25
C LEU A 62 32.16 -19.85 3.76
N PRO A 63 32.48 -20.23 2.50
CA PRO A 63 33.78 -19.94 1.89
C PRO A 63 33.93 -18.45 1.57
N SER A 64 35.17 -17.99 1.32
CA SER A 64 35.48 -16.60 0.93
C SER A 64 34.63 -16.04 -0.21
N ASP A 65 34.26 -16.87 -1.18
CA ASP A 65 33.51 -16.47 -2.37
C ASP A 65 32.02 -16.19 -2.09
N SER A 66 31.55 -16.67 -0.94
CA SER A 66 30.19 -16.47 -0.44
C SER A 66 30.09 -15.32 0.58
N LEU A 67 31.18 -14.58 0.77
CA LEU A 67 31.29 -13.47 1.70
C LEU A 67 31.73 -12.21 0.93
N SER A 68 31.16 -11.06 1.27
CA SER A 68 31.63 -9.76 0.77
C SER A 68 31.60 -8.72 1.88
N VAL A 69 32.69 -7.94 1.97
CA VAL A 69 32.75 -6.80 2.87
C VAL A 69 31.74 -5.77 2.38
N SER A 70 30.93 -5.24 3.29
CA SER A 70 30.02 -4.15 2.97
C SER A 70 30.83 -2.84 2.84
N GLU A 71 31.49 -2.64 1.69
CA GLU A 71 32.34 -1.46 1.38
C GLU A 71 31.59 -0.09 1.39
N TYR A 72 30.36 -0.06 1.91
CA TYR A 72 29.51 1.13 2.09
C TYR A 72 28.81 1.20 3.46
N ALA A 73 29.14 0.35 4.44
CA ALA A 73 28.66 0.50 5.81
C ALA A 73 29.73 1.23 6.63
N ASP A 74 29.45 2.48 6.96
CA ASP A 74 30.28 3.35 7.79
C ASP A 74 30.80 2.64 9.04
N MET A 75 32.12 2.73 9.24
CA MET A 75 32.72 2.73 10.57
C MET A 75 32.26 4.01 11.27
N SER A 76 31.09 3.98 11.92
CA SER A 76 30.71 5.01 12.89
C SER A 76 30.95 4.42 14.28
N ASP A 77 32.05 4.88 14.86
CA ASP A 77 32.47 4.67 16.23
C ASP A 77 31.33 4.81 17.25
N GLU A 78 31.50 4.01 18.28
CA GLU A 78 30.77 3.90 19.52
C GLU A 78 31.15 5.13 20.38
N ASP A 79 30.18 5.93 20.82
CA ASP A 79 30.35 6.72 22.04
C ASP A 79 29.12 6.56 22.94
N GLU A 80 29.39 5.90 24.06
CA GLU A 80 28.52 5.60 25.18
C GLU A 80 28.22 6.90 25.95
N GLY A 81 26.95 7.27 26.03
CA GLY A 81 26.50 8.47 26.76
C GLY A 81 25.19 8.23 27.49
N SER A 82 25.25 7.47 28.58
CA SER A 82 24.23 7.43 29.63
C SER A 82 23.99 8.83 30.21
N LEU A 83 22.72 9.23 30.40
CA LEU A 83 22.15 10.20 31.38
C LEU A 83 20.66 10.38 31.01
N SER A 84 19.71 9.81 31.75
CA SER A 84 19.04 10.37 32.96
C SER A 84 18.16 11.59 32.64
N ASP A 85 16.95 11.60 33.24
CA ASP A 85 15.91 12.65 33.42
C ASP A 85 16.31 14.11 33.03
N GLU A 86 15.45 15.06 32.70
CA GLU A 86 14.36 15.56 33.54
C GLU A 86 13.41 16.42 32.68
N GLU A 87 12.11 16.25 32.93
CA GLU A 87 11.05 17.21 32.71
C GLU A 87 11.35 18.59 33.32
N SER A 88 11.24 19.65 32.53
CA SER A 88 11.10 21.01 33.07
C SER A 88 10.21 21.88 32.17
N GLU A 89 9.04 22.18 32.72
CA GLU A 89 8.20 23.31 32.32
C GLU A 89 8.93 24.61 32.68
N PHE A 90 8.97 25.59 31.76
CA PHE A 90 9.36 26.94 32.15
C PHE A 90 8.40 27.99 31.58
N SER A 91 7.88 28.74 32.54
CA SER A 91 6.92 29.84 32.44
C SER A 91 7.56 31.10 31.86
N ASP A 92 6.74 31.82 31.12
CA ASP A 92 6.86 33.23 30.75
C ASP A 92 6.88 34.12 32.00
N ASP A 93 7.76 35.16 32.05
CA ASP A 93 7.42 36.52 32.54
C ASP A 93 8.59 37.54 32.43
N ALA A 94 8.21 38.73 31.95
CA ALA A 94 8.67 40.11 32.19
C ALA A 94 10.15 40.59 32.08
N ASP A 95 10.39 41.36 31.01
CA ASP A 95 10.67 42.81 30.95
C ASP A 95 11.76 43.52 31.80
N GLN A 96 12.53 44.34 31.06
CA GLN A 96 12.96 45.75 31.34
C GLN A 96 14.38 46.13 31.84
N GLU A 97 14.96 47.05 31.05
CA GLU A 97 15.91 48.16 31.33
C GLU A 97 17.45 48.02 31.24
N ASP A 98 17.96 48.77 30.24
CA ASP A 98 19.08 49.73 30.21
C ASP A 98 20.54 49.35 30.50
N GLY A 99 21.41 49.81 29.60
CA GLY A 99 22.68 50.44 29.95
C GLY A 99 23.85 49.54 30.40
N SER A 100 24.74 49.24 29.44
CA SER A 100 26.20 49.09 29.58
C SER A 100 26.75 47.75 29.08
N VAL A 101 27.85 47.89 28.36
CA VAL A 101 28.56 46.91 27.55
C VAL A 101 29.03 45.73 28.41
N HIS A 102 28.42 44.58 28.22
CA HIS A 102 28.99 43.29 28.59
C HIS A 102 28.82 42.32 27.42
N GLN A 103 29.95 41.81 26.94
CA GLN A 103 30.05 40.69 26.01
C GLN A 103 29.23 39.51 26.56
N GLY A 104 28.05 39.25 25.98
CA GLY A 104 27.10 38.28 26.52
C GLY A 104 26.14 37.73 25.45
N LEU A 105 26.48 36.54 24.96
CA LEU A 105 25.59 35.41 24.67
C LEU A 105 24.12 35.77 24.38
N GLY A 106 23.75 35.90 23.10
CA GLY A 106 22.37 36.19 22.72
C GLY A 106 22.12 36.34 21.24
N LEU A 107 22.66 35.43 20.41
CA LEU A 107 22.13 35.20 19.06
C LEU A 107 22.35 33.73 18.73
N LEU A 108 21.40 32.89 19.11
CA LEU A 108 21.27 31.56 18.53
C LEU A 108 20.70 31.72 17.11
N GLU A 109 21.50 32.33 16.24
CA GLU A 109 21.40 32.12 14.80
C GLU A 109 21.81 30.65 14.62
N PHE A 110 20.79 29.82 14.39
CA PHE A 110 20.93 28.39 14.15
C PHE A 110 22.13 28.16 13.25
N THR A 111 23.12 27.49 13.82
CA THR A 111 24.37 27.14 13.20
C THR A 111 24.12 26.65 11.79
N ASN A 112 24.57 27.44 10.83
CA ASN A 112 24.99 26.93 9.54
C ASN A 112 25.81 25.67 9.83
N PHE A 113 25.28 24.52 9.45
CA PHE A 113 26.08 23.31 9.34
C PHE A 113 27.15 23.60 8.27
N SER A 114 28.32 24.00 8.74
CA SER A 114 29.52 24.17 7.94
C SER A 114 30.04 22.79 7.57
N GLY A 115 29.39 22.22 6.56
CA GLY A 115 29.91 21.16 5.71
C GLY A 115 29.54 21.57 4.30
N ILE A 116 30.51 21.57 3.39
CA ILE A 116 30.38 22.04 2.00
C ILE A 116 29.10 21.46 1.36
N GLN A 117 28.04 22.27 1.31
CA GLN A 117 26.74 21.90 0.77
C GLN A 117 26.23 23.03 -0.13
N THR A 118 26.99 23.36 -1.17
CA THR A 118 26.50 24.24 -2.23
C THR A 118 25.26 23.65 -2.90
N ASP A 119 25.20 22.32 -3.01
CA ASP A 119 24.17 21.61 -3.76
C ASP A 119 22.83 21.55 -3.01
N THR A 120 22.84 21.44 -1.67
CA THR A 120 21.59 21.46 -0.90
C THR A 120 20.99 22.86 -0.82
N MET A 121 21.83 23.91 -0.79
CA MET A 121 21.38 25.31 -0.88
C MET A 121 20.76 25.63 -2.25
N ILE A 122 21.27 25.01 -3.33
CA ILE A 122 20.68 25.11 -4.68
C ILE A 122 19.36 24.31 -4.75
N PHE A 123 19.35 23.09 -4.21
CA PHE A 123 18.17 22.21 -4.19
C PHE A 123 17.00 22.83 -3.44
N ALA A 124 17.26 23.43 -2.27
CA ALA A 124 16.26 24.03 -1.41
C ALA A 124 15.98 25.51 -1.73
N LYS A 125 16.31 26.00 -2.94
CA LYS A 125 16.05 27.41 -3.32
C LYS A 125 14.57 27.82 -3.17
N TRP A 126 13.65 26.86 -3.31
CA TRP A 126 12.22 27.05 -3.10
C TRP A 126 11.83 27.22 -1.61
N GLU A 127 12.70 26.82 -0.67
CA GLU A 127 12.48 26.94 0.78
C GLU A 127 12.70 28.33 1.32
N HIS A 128 13.38 29.20 0.56
CA HIS A 128 13.63 30.58 0.95
C HIS A 128 12.33 31.32 1.32
N HIS A 129 11.21 30.95 0.70
CA HIS A 129 9.89 31.52 0.96
C HIS A 129 8.98 30.68 1.88
N THR A 130 9.41 29.48 2.32
CA THR A 130 8.57 28.56 3.10
C THR A 130 9.13 28.16 4.46
N ARG A 131 10.17 28.87 4.96
CA ARG A 131 10.72 28.71 6.33
C ARG A 131 11.01 27.25 6.71
N GLY A 132 11.42 26.42 5.75
CA GLY A 132 11.72 25.00 5.98
C GLY A 132 10.49 24.11 6.25
N VAL A 133 9.26 24.58 6.04
CA VAL A 133 8.05 23.75 6.25
C VAL A 133 8.01 22.57 5.27
N ALA A 134 8.42 22.79 4.02
CA ALA A 134 8.36 21.72 3.02
C ALA A 134 9.58 20.78 3.05
N SER A 135 10.78 21.20 3.47
CA SER A 135 11.85 20.24 3.87
C SER A 135 11.38 19.34 4.99
N LYS A 136 10.77 19.93 6.03
CA LYS A 136 10.22 19.17 7.15
C LYS A 136 9.15 18.17 6.70
N MET A 137 8.30 18.55 5.75
CA MET A 137 7.32 17.63 5.17
C MET A 137 7.99 16.52 4.34
N MET A 138 8.97 16.84 3.51
CA MET A 138 9.72 15.86 2.72
C MET A 138 10.41 14.83 3.63
N ALA A 139 11.11 15.30 4.67
CA ALA A 139 11.75 14.43 5.66
C ALA A 139 10.73 13.51 6.35
N LYS A 140 9.57 14.04 6.75
CA LYS A 140 8.48 13.25 7.34
C LYS A 140 7.91 12.20 6.39
N MET A 141 7.94 12.47 5.08
CA MET A 141 7.53 11.54 4.03
C MET A 141 8.64 10.57 3.62
N GLY A 142 9.78 10.57 4.32
CA GLY A 142 10.89 9.65 4.10
C GLY A 142 11.91 10.11 3.06
N TYR A 143 11.94 11.40 2.71
CA TYR A 143 12.99 11.94 1.86
C TYR A 143 14.36 11.87 2.56
N ARG A 144 15.34 11.33 1.85
CA ARG A 144 16.75 11.33 2.24
C ARG A 144 17.55 11.79 1.03
N GLU A 145 18.61 12.57 1.26
CA GLU A 145 19.49 13.02 0.18
C GLU A 145 20.03 11.80 -0.60
N GLY A 146 19.97 11.85 -1.93
CA GLY A 146 20.36 10.74 -2.79
C GLY A 146 19.37 9.56 -2.85
N MET A 147 18.22 9.62 -2.16
CA MET A 147 17.14 8.61 -2.25
C MET A 147 15.81 9.21 -2.71
N GLY A 148 14.95 8.36 -3.25
CA GLY A 148 13.60 8.74 -3.62
C GLY A 148 12.72 9.10 -2.43
N LEU A 149 11.68 9.89 -2.67
CA LEU A 149 10.65 10.14 -1.65
C LEU A 149 9.92 8.83 -1.26
N GLY A 150 9.74 8.58 0.03
CA GLY A 150 8.99 7.43 0.58
C GLY A 150 9.77 6.72 1.69
N VAL A 151 9.05 6.00 2.56
CA VAL A 151 9.62 5.31 3.74
C VAL A 151 10.78 4.35 3.38
N SER A 152 10.71 3.71 2.21
CA SER A 152 11.74 2.80 1.69
C SER A 152 12.65 3.42 0.63
N GLY A 153 12.56 4.73 0.39
CA GLY A 153 13.32 5.39 -0.68
C GLY A 153 12.86 5.05 -2.10
N GLN A 154 11.65 4.49 -2.27
CA GLN A 154 11.12 4.01 -3.55
C GLN A 154 10.85 5.13 -4.59
N GLY A 155 10.79 6.39 -4.16
CA GLY A 155 10.54 7.50 -5.06
C GLY A 155 11.56 7.61 -6.19
N MET A 156 11.18 8.31 -7.24
CA MET A 156 12.05 8.49 -8.40
C MET A 156 13.12 9.54 -8.10
N LEU A 157 14.38 9.16 -8.32
CA LEU A 157 15.53 10.05 -8.20
C LEU A 157 15.75 10.90 -9.44
N ASP A 158 15.61 10.27 -10.60
CA ASP A 158 15.87 10.92 -11.87
C ASP A 158 14.72 11.85 -12.27
N PRO A 159 15.01 13.06 -12.76
CA PRO A 159 13.98 13.96 -13.23
C PRO A 159 13.22 13.34 -14.40
N ILE A 160 11.90 13.56 -14.46
CA ILE A 160 11.07 13.08 -15.56
C ILE A 160 11.53 13.76 -16.85
N PRO A 161 11.97 13.01 -17.87
CA PRO A 161 12.37 13.61 -19.14
C PRO A 161 11.15 14.23 -19.82
N VAL A 162 11.18 15.54 -20.03
CA VAL A 162 10.12 16.27 -20.73
C VAL A 162 10.38 16.24 -22.23
N LYS A 163 9.50 15.60 -22.99
CA LYS A 163 9.51 15.66 -24.46
C LYS A 163 8.64 16.82 -24.93
N VAL A 164 9.26 17.91 -25.35
CA VAL A 164 8.54 19.07 -25.92
C VAL A 164 7.98 18.69 -27.30
N LEU A 165 6.66 18.81 -27.46
CA LEU A 165 6.00 18.61 -28.74
C LEU A 165 6.08 19.88 -29.61
N PRO A 166 6.10 19.73 -30.94
CA PRO A 166 5.96 20.87 -31.85
C PRO A 166 4.70 21.70 -31.54
N PRO A 167 4.73 23.02 -31.82
CA PRO A 167 3.58 23.88 -31.60
C PRO A 167 2.36 23.36 -32.39
N LYS A 168 1.17 23.44 -31.79
CA LYS A 168 -0.11 22.94 -32.31
C LYS A 168 -0.29 21.41 -32.36
N GLN A 169 0.61 20.62 -31.75
CA GLN A 169 0.37 19.19 -31.54
C GLN A 169 -0.15 18.92 -30.13
N SER A 170 -1.28 18.21 -30.02
CA SER A 170 -1.82 17.76 -28.74
C SER A 170 -1.09 16.51 -28.23
N LEU A 171 -1.25 16.21 -26.93
CA LEU A 171 -0.74 14.99 -26.31
C LEU A 171 -1.26 13.72 -27.00
N ASP A 172 -2.41 13.78 -27.65
CA ASP A 172 -3.02 12.66 -28.39
C ASP A 172 -2.11 12.16 -29.52
N HIS A 173 -1.37 13.05 -30.19
CA HIS A 173 -0.46 12.68 -31.27
C HIS A 173 0.78 11.93 -30.76
N ALA A 174 1.25 12.27 -29.56
CA ALA A 174 2.37 11.58 -28.92
C ALA A 174 2.01 10.12 -28.57
N LEU A 175 0.81 9.91 -28.02
CA LEU A 175 0.30 8.58 -27.68
C LEU A 175 0.09 7.72 -28.93
N ALA A 176 -0.52 8.27 -29.98
CA ALA A 176 -0.73 7.57 -31.24
C ALA A 176 0.59 7.13 -31.91
N SER A 177 1.64 7.96 -31.84
CA SER A 177 2.96 7.58 -32.36
C SER A 177 3.64 6.46 -31.57
N SER A 178 3.39 6.36 -30.26
CA SER A 178 3.90 5.27 -29.42
C SER A 178 3.19 3.93 -29.69
N GLU A 179 1.90 3.96 -30.01
CA GLU A 179 1.15 2.76 -30.38
C GLU A 179 1.53 2.23 -31.78
N ALA A 180 1.96 3.11 -32.68
CA ALA A 180 2.36 2.74 -34.04
C ALA A 180 3.72 2.00 -34.10
N ASP A 181 4.62 2.27 -33.15
CA ASP A 181 5.94 1.63 -33.07
C ASP A 181 5.92 0.30 -32.29
N GLY A 182 4.80 0.02 -31.61
CA GLY A 182 4.52 -1.22 -30.90
C GLY A 182 4.04 -2.37 -31.80
N GLY A 183 4.93 -2.92 -32.63
CA GLY A 183 4.86 -4.31 -33.07
C GLY A 183 3.96 -4.63 -34.28
N SER A 184 4.52 -4.48 -35.48
CA SER A 184 4.03 -5.07 -36.73
C SER A 184 4.30 -6.59 -36.78
N GLY A 185 3.63 -7.35 -35.92
CA GLY A 185 3.60 -8.81 -35.96
C GLY A 185 2.65 -9.35 -37.03
N LYS A 186 3.20 -10.06 -38.02
CA LYS A 186 2.55 -10.77 -39.14
C LYS A 186 1.12 -11.24 -38.86
N LYS A 187 0.17 -10.75 -39.67
CA LYS A 187 -1.21 -11.22 -39.75
C LYS A 187 -1.26 -12.72 -40.11
N ARG A 188 -1.55 -13.57 -39.14
CA ARG A 188 -2.08 -14.93 -39.37
C ARG A 188 -3.40 -15.07 -38.63
N SER A 189 -4.46 -15.34 -39.39
CA SER A 189 -5.82 -15.74 -39.01
C SER A 189 -6.17 -15.67 -37.51
N ARG A 190 -6.80 -14.57 -37.07
CA ARG A 190 -7.35 -14.41 -35.70
C ARG A 190 -8.75 -13.78 -35.71
N GLY A 191 -9.63 -14.28 -36.57
CA GLY A 191 -11.01 -13.78 -36.71
C GLY A 191 -11.92 -14.07 -35.51
N GLY A 192 -11.61 -15.10 -34.69
CA GLY A 192 -12.45 -15.50 -33.55
C GLY A 192 -12.06 -14.87 -32.21
N LYS A 193 -10.75 -14.69 -31.94
CA LYS A 193 -10.27 -14.27 -30.62
C LYS A 193 -10.64 -12.80 -30.31
N ARG A 194 -10.63 -11.91 -31.31
CA ARG A 194 -11.10 -10.51 -31.16
C ARG A 194 -12.60 -10.42 -30.83
N LYS A 195 -13.46 -11.29 -31.38
CA LYS A 195 -14.90 -11.31 -31.03
C LYS A 195 -15.13 -11.80 -29.60
N ARG A 196 -14.37 -12.77 -29.12
CA ARG A 196 -14.47 -13.26 -27.73
C ARG A 196 -13.91 -12.25 -26.73
N GLU A 197 -12.77 -11.64 -27.03
CA GLU A 197 -12.17 -10.56 -26.22
C GLU A 197 -13.09 -9.34 -26.15
N LYS A 198 -13.73 -8.94 -27.27
CA LYS A 198 -14.70 -7.85 -27.29
C LYS A 198 -15.91 -8.13 -26.39
N LYS A 199 -16.48 -9.34 -26.46
CA LYS A 199 -17.59 -9.75 -25.57
C LYS A 199 -17.20 -9.75 -24.10
N PHE A 200 -16.00 -10.23 -23.77
CA PHE A 200 -15.52 -10.27 -22.39
C PHE A 200 -15.24 -8.86 -21.84
N ALA A 201 -14.66 -7.98 -22.67
CA ALA A 201 -14.44 -6.58 -22.30
C ALA A 201 -15.75 -5.82 -22.10
N GLU A 202 -16.77 -6.10 -22.90
CA GLU A 202 -18.10 -5.50 -22.79
C GLU A 202 -18.83 -5.98 -21.53
N GLN A 203 -18.71 -7.27 -21.18
CA GLN A 203 -19.20 -7.80 -19.90
C GLN A 203 -18.46 -7.20 -18.69
N ALA A 204 -17.14 -7.03 -18.77
CA ALA A 204 -16.36 -6.38 -17.73
C ALA A 204 -16.73 -4.90 -17.56
N ARG A 205 -17.02 -4.19 -18.66
CA ARG A 205 -17.53 -2.81 -18.61
C ARG A 205 -18.94 -2.73 -18.06
N ALA A 206 -19.83 -3.67 -18.41
CA ALA A 206 -21.18 -3.73 -17.86
C ALA A 206 -21.17 -4.01 -16.35
N ALA A 207 -20.31 -4.93 -15.88
CA ALA A 207 -20.14 -5.20 -14.46
C ALA A 207 -19.60 -3.98 -13.69
N LYS A 208 -18.61 -3.27 -14.26
CA LYS A 208 -18.09 -2.01 -13.69
C LYS A 208 -19.13 -0.87 -13.72
N ALA A 209 -20.01 -0.85 -14.71
CA ALA A 209 -21.11 0.12 -14.76
C ALA A 209 -22.17 -0.17 -13.70
N GLU A 210 -22.53 -1.44 -13.48
CA GLU A 210 -23.44 -1.86 -12.39
C GLU A 210 -22.84 -1.57 -11.01
N GLU A 211 -21.53 -1.81 -10.84
CA GLU A 211 -20.80 -1.45 -9.62
C GLU A 211 -20.71 0.07 -9.43
N ALA A 212 -20.52 0.84 -10.51
CA ALA A 212 -20.57 2.28 -10.47
C ALA A 212 -21.98 2.79 -10.10
N GLU A 213 -23.06 2.20 -10.61
CA GLU A 213 -24.43 2.52 -10.19
C GLU A 213 -24.70 2.19 -8.71
N ARG A 214 -24.04 1.15 -8.17
CA ARG A 214 -24.06 0.83 -6.72
C ARG A 214 -23.07 1.65 -5.88
N SER A 215 -22.29 2.54 -6.49
CA SER A 215 -21.29 3.35 -5.79
C SER A 215 -21.93 4.34 -4.82
N VAL A 216 -21.29 4.52 -3.67
CA VAL A 216 -21.67 5.48 -2.61
C VAL A 216 -21.88 6.90 -3.18
N PHE A 217 -21.12 7.28 -4.20
CA PHE A 217 -21.26 8.59 -4.86
C PHE A 217 -22.55 8.71 -5.66
N ASN A 218 -23.03 7.64 -6.31
CA ASN A 218 -24.32 7.66 -7.01
C ASN A 218 -25.50 7.62 -6.03
N PHE A 219 -25.33 6.98 -4.88
CA PHE A 219 -26.28 7.09 -3.77
C PHE A 219 -26.35 8.52 -3.22
N ILE A 220 -25.21 9.18 -2.99
CA ILE A 220 -25.15 10.58 -2.55
C ILE A 220 -25.74 11.51 -3.61
N ASN A 221 -25.42 11.30 -4.90
CA ASN A 221 -25.94 12.12 -5.98
C ASN A 221 -27.45 11.97 -6.15
N SER A 222 -28.02 10.76 -6.02
CA SER A 222 -29.48 10.58 -6.06
C SER A 222 -30.17 11.24 -4.87
N HIS A 223 -29.56 11.22 -3.69
CA HIS A 223 -30.10 11.83 -2.48
C HIS A 223 -29.97 13.37 -2.46
N LEU A 224 -28.92 13.92 -3.07
CA LEU A 224 -28.74 15.37 -3.25
C LEU A 224 -29.64 15.93 -4.35
N VAL A 225 -29.77 15.24 -5.50
CA VAL A 225 -30.64 15.67 -6.60
C VAL A 225 -32.13 15.59 -6.22
N SER A 226 -32.53 14.66 -5.34
CA SER A 226 -33.90 14.60 -4.83
C SER A 226 -34.25 15.71 -3.81
N GLN A 227 -33.28 16.44 -3.27
CA GLN A 227 -33.53 17.56 -2.36
C GLN A 227 -33.73 18.92 -3.06
N GLU A 228 -33.41 19.02 -4.36
CA GLU A 228 -33.49 20.26 -5.14
C GLU A 228 -34.62 20.14 -6.18
N GLY A 229 -35.83 20.56 -5.81
CA GLY A 229 -36.84 21.03 -6.78
C GLY A 229 -37.87 20.00 -7.26
N SER A 230 -39.09 20.15 -6.77
CA SER A 230 -40.28 19.66 -7.45
C SER A 230 -40.55 20.44 -8.75
N THR A 231 -41.24 19.80 -9.70
CA THR A 231 -41.83 20.32 -10.94
C THR A 231 -41.05 20.09 -12.26
N THR A 232 -41.15 18.89 -12.83
CA THR A 232 -41.61 18.72 -14.23
C THR A 232 -41.91 17.25 -14.54
N LYS A 233 -43.15 17.00 -14.98
CA LYS A 233 -43.56 15.74 -15.63
C LYS A 233 -42.94 15.68 -17.03
N VAL A 234 -42.18 14.62 -17.32
CA VAL A 234 -42.12 14.04 -18.68
C VAL A 234 -42.20 12.52 -18.58
N ARG A 235 -43.22 11.97 -19.26
CA ARG A 235 -43.44 10.54 -19.49
C ARG A 235 -42.53 10.03 -20.60
N LYS A 236 -41.72 9.01 -20.32
CA LYS A 236 -41.23 7.94 -21.23
C LYS A 236 -40.39 7.02 -20.33
N GLY A 237 -40.58 5.73 -20.15
CA GLY A 237 -41.25 4.71 -20.91
C GLY A 237 -40.34 3.48 -20.85
N SER A 238 -40.62 2.55 -19.94
CA SER A 238 -40.14 1.17 -20.06
C SER A 238 -41.14 0.25 -19.40
N SER A 239 -42.11 -0.17 -20.21
CA SER A 239 -42.70 -1.49 -20.05
C SER A 239 -41.56 -2.50 -20.01
N VAL A 240 -41.33 -3.08 -18.84
CA VAL A 240 -40.83 -4.45 -18.73
C VAL A 240 -41.81 -5.13 -17.79
N GLU A 241 -42.90 -5.62 -18.38
CA GLU A 241 -43.63 -6.74 -17.83
C GLU A 241 -42.63 -7.89 -17.63
N THR A 242 -42.15 -8.11 -16.41
CA THR A 242 -41.70 -9.45 -16.03
C THR A 242 -42.95 -10.23 -15.67
N ASN A 243 -43.52 -10.81 -16.72
CA ASN A 243 -44.45 -11.93 -16.65
C ASN A 243 -44.06 -12.90 -15.54
N GLY A 244 -45.08 -13.37 -14.81
CA GLY A 244 -44.96 -14.42 -13.82
C GLY A 244 -44.27 -15.65 -14.39
N LEU A 245 -42.98 -15.77 -14.13
CA LEU A 245 -42.24 -17.02 -14.21
C LEU A 245 -41.58 -17.17 -12.86
N ALA A 246 -42.07 -18.14 -12.07
CA ALA A 246 -41.52 -18.50 -10.78
C ALA A 246 -40.00 -18.40 -10.84
N LYS A 247 -39.41 -17.50 -10.04
CA LYS A 247 -37.95 -17.34 -9.93
C LYS A 247 -37.40 -18.75 -9.71
N LYS A 248 -36.76 -19.32 -10.73
CA LYS A 248 -36.09 -20.61 -10.57
C LYS A 248 -34.99 -20.31 -9.57
N GLU A 249 -35.10 -20.84 -8.35
CA GLU A 249 -33.98 -20.80 -7.41
C GLU A 249 -32.85 -21.57 -8.08
N ASP A 250 -31.98 -20.85 -8.78
CA ASP A 250 -30.82 -21.41 -9.43
C ASP A 250 -29.74 -21.60 -8.37
N ARG A 251 -28.80 -22.52 -8.60
CA ARG A 251 -27.68 -22.75 -7.66
C ARG A 251 -26.91 -21.47 -7.31
N ARG A 252 -26.99 -20.44 -8.17
CA ARG A 252 -26.43 -19.09 -7.95
C ARG A 252 -27.20 -18.29 -6.89
N SER A 253 -28.53 -18.39 -6.85
CA SER A 253 -29.32 -17.69 -5.83
C SER A 253 -29.10 -18.28 -4.44
N LEU A 254 -28.84 -19.60 -4.33
CA LEU A 254 -28.44 -20.22 -3.05
C LEU A 254 -27.15 -19.61 -2.49
N VAL A 255 -26.18 -19.31 -3.35
CA VAL A 255 -24.92 -18.66 -2.91
C VAL A 255 -25.21 -17.26 -2.37
N ALA A 256 -26.07 -16.47 -3.04
CA ALA A 256 -26.46 -15.15 -2.58
C ALA A 256 -27.16 -15.18 -1.21
N TYR A 257 -28.13 -16.09 -1.02
CA TYR A 257 -28.77 -16.29 0.29
C TYR A 257 -27.77 -16.74 1.36
N GLY A 258 -26.77 -17.56 1.00
CA GLY A 258 -25.72 -17.99 1.92
C GLY A 258 -24.75 -16.86 2.30
N GLU A 259 -24.45 -15.93 1.39
CA GLU A 259 -23.67 -14.73 1.67
C GLU A 259 -24.43 -13.77 2.59
N GLU A 260 -25.72 -13.56 2.35
CA GLU A 260 -26.60 -12.74 3.20
C GLU A 260 -26.65 -13.26 4.65
N VAL A 261 -26.81 -14.57 4.84
CA VAL A 261 -26.77 -15.20 6.18
C VAL A 261 -25.42 -14.99 6.85
N LYS A 262 -24.30 -15.09 6.11
CA LYS A 262 -22.96 -14.84 6.67
C LYS A 262 -22.78 -13.39 7.08
N GLU A 263 -23.22 -12.44 6.26
CA GLU A 263 -23.15 -11.01 6.58
C GLU A 263 -23.93 -10.68 7.85
N LEU A 264 -25.15 -11.22 7.98
CA LEU A 264 -25.98 -11.02 9.17
C LEU A 264 -25.35 -11.63 10.43
N ARG A 265 -24.70 -12.80 10.33
CA ARG A 265 -23.96 -13.41 11.45
C ARG A 265 -22.81 -12.52 11.93
N ILE A 266 -22.00 -11.99 11.00
CA ILE A 266 -20.91 -11.05 11.32
C ILE A 266 -21.47 -9.78 11.98
N ARG A 267 -22.61 -9.27 11.49
CA ARG A 267 -23.27 -8.09 12.06
C ARG A 267 -23.75 -8.34 13.49
N VAL A 268 -24.31 -9.53 13.77
CA VAL A 268 -24.71 -9.93 15.13
C VAL A 268 -23.51 -9.98 16.07
N GLU A 269 -22.41 -10.62 15.66
CA GLU A 269 -21.17 -10.70 16.44
C GLU A 269 -20.61 -9.31 16.76
N LYS A 270 -20.56 -8.43 15.77
CA LYS A 270 -20.11 -7.04 15.97
C LYS A 270 -21.01 -6.25 16.92
N LEU A 271 -22.33 -6.43 16.84
CA LEU A 271 -23.28 -5.78 17.75
C LEU A 271 -23.19 -6.33 19.17
N GLU A 272 -22.96 -7.64 19.33
CA GLU A 272 -22.68 -8.27 20.62
C GLU A 272 -21.41 -7.72 21.26
N GLU A 273 -20.33 -7.61 20.48
CA GLU A 273 -19.07 -7.04 20.93
C GLU A 273 -19.23 -5.56 21.32
N MET A 274 -19.92 -4.77 20.51
CA MET A 274 -20.26 -3.36 20.81
C MET A 274 -21.08 -3.22 22.10
N LYS A 275 -22.06 -4.12 22.31
CA LYS A 275 -22.87 -4.16 23.53
C LYS A 275 -22.02 -4.46 24.76
N ASN A 276 -21.09 -5.42 24.64
CA ASN A 276 -20.20 -5.80 25.75
C ASN A 276 -19.20 -4.70 26.10
N ARG A 277 -18.62 -4.01 25.10
CA ARG A 277 -17.68 -2.90 25.32
C ARG A 277 -18.34 -1.70 25.99
N ASN A 278 -19.57 -1.37 25.56
CA ASN A 278 -20.29 -0.18 26.02
C ASN A 278 -21.30 -0.50 27.13
N CYS A 279 -21.08 -1.57 27.90
CA CYS A 279 -22.00 -2.00 28.97
C CYS A 279 -22.23 -0.95 30.07
N LYS A 280 -21.30 0.01 30.20
CA LYS A 280 -21.38 1.13 31.16
C LYS A 280 -22.25 2.29 30.67
N ASP A 281 -22.44 2.43 29.37
CA ASP A 281 -23.31 3.46 28.78
C ASP A 281 -24.70 2.87 28.53
N LYS A 282 -25.66 3.26 29.36
CA LYS A 282 -27.02 2.73 29.33
C LYS A 282 -27.74 3.01 28.01
N ALA A 283 -27.58 4.21 27.45
CA ALA A 283 -28.27 4.59 26.22
C ALA A 283 -27.71 3.84 25.02
N PHE A 284 -26.39 3.69 24.97
CA PHE A 284 -25.75 2.90 23.92
C PHE A 284 -26.06 1.41 24.06
N PHE A 285 -26.01 0.87 25.28
CA PHE A 285 -26.33 -0.53 25.55
C PHE A 285 -27.75 -0.89 25.10
N GLU A 286 -28.73 -0.04 25.40
CA GLU A 286 -30.13 -0.23 25.00
C GLU A 286 -30.31 -0.13 23.47
N ALA A 287 -29.66 0.85 22.83
CA ALA A 287 -29.69 0.98 21.37
C ALA A 287 -29.00 -0.22 20.68
N ALA A 288 -27.88 -0.69 21.22
CA ALA A 288 -27.16 -1.86 20.71
C ALA A 288 -27.95 -3.15 20.93
N SER A 289 -28.59 -3.34 22.08
CA SER A 289 -29.42 -4.51 22.36
C SER A 289 -30.63 -4.58 21.44
N ARG A 290 -31.30 -3.45 21.19
CA ARG A 290 -32.43 -3.40 20.25
C ARG A 290 -32.00 -3.73 18.83
N LYS A 291 -30.90 -3.15 18.33
CA LYS A 291 -30.36 -3.46 17.00
C LYS A 291 -29.91 -4.92 16.88
N LEU A 292 -29.37 -5.48 17.96
CA LEU A 292 -28.97 -6.88 18.03
C LEU A 292 -30.19 -7.80 17.93
N GLU A 293 -31.30 -7.49 18.61
CA GLU A 293 -32.55 -8.25 18.48
C GLU A 293 -33.15 -8.15 17.08
N GLU A 294 -33.19 -6.95 16.50
CA GLU A 294 -33.66 -6.72 15.12
C GLU A 294 -32.82 -7.52 14.10
N THR A 295 -31.49 -7.52 14.26
CA THR A 295 -30.58 -8.27 13.36
C THR A 295 -30.63 -9.78 13.58
N ARG A 296 -30.82 -10.26 14.82
CA ARG A 296 -31.07 -11.69 15.09
C ARG A 296 -32.37 -12.17 14.46
N LYS A 297 -33.43 -11.35 14.50
CA LYS A 297 -34.70 -11.66 13.81
C LYS A 297 -34.51 -11.71 12.30
N ALA A 298 -33.82 -10.74 11.72
CA ALA A 298 -33.49 -10.74 10.29
C ALA A 298 -32.63 -11.94 9.88
N LEU A 299 -31.68 -12.36 10.74
CA LEU A 299 -30.89 -13.57 10.53
C LEU A 299 -31.79 -14.81 10.50
N ALA A 300 -32.73 -14.96 11.44
CA ALA A 300 -33.65 -16.09 11.46
C ALA A 300 -34.54 -16.13 10.19
N ASP A 301 -35.02 -14.97 9.73
CA ASP A 301 -35.81 -14.86 8.49
C ASP A 301 -34.95 -15.22 7.25
N ALA A 302 -33.70 -14.74 7.18
CA ALA A 302 -32.76 -15.08 6.11
C ALA A 302 -32.37 -16.56 6.13
N GLU A 303 -32.17 -17.16 7.30
CA GLU A 303 -31.90 -18.60 7.43
C GLU A 303 -33.10 -19.44 7.01
N ALA A 304 -34.32 -19.04 7.35
CA ALA A 304 -35.55 -19.70 6.91
C ALA A 304 -35.72 -19.64 5.38
N THR A 305 -35.44 -18.48 4.76
CA THR A 305 -35.48 -18.35 3.30
C THR A 305 -34.38 -19.16 2.61
N HIS A 306 -33.15 -19.14 3.13
CA HIS A 306 -32.05 -19.97 2.63
C HIS A 306 -32.36 -21.48 2.76
N ALA A 307 -32.92 -21.91 3.88
CA ALA A 307 -33.31 -23.30 4.12
C ALA A 307 -34.45 -23.74 3.18
N SER A 308 -35.48 -22.91 3.02
CA SER A 308 -36.59 -23.14 2.09
C SER A 308 -36.07 -23.27 0.66
N ALA A 309 -35.25 -22.31 0.21
CA ALA A 309 -34.64 -22.35 -1.12
C ALA A 309 -33.76 -23.59 -1.33
N THR A 310 -32.96 -23.97 -0.33
CA THR A 310 -32.12 -25.18 -0.41
C THR A 310 -32.97 -26.44 -0.52
N SER A 311 -34.05 -26.53 0.25
CA SER A 311 -34.99 -27.65 0.18
C SER A 311 -35.70 -27.72 -1.18
N ALA A 312 -36.06 -26.57 -1.76
CA ALA A 312 -36.68 -26.47 -3.08
C ALA A 312 -35.74 -26.93 -4.20
N VAL A 313 -34.47 -26.50 -4.16
CA VAL A 313 -33.45 -26.91 -5.14
C VAL A 313 -33.16 -28.40 -5.04
N THR A 314 -32.93 -28.91 -3.82
CA THR A 314 -32.67 -30.34 -3.61
C THR A 314 -33.86 -31.22 -4.02
N ARG A 315 -35.10 -30.76 -3.78
CA ARG A 315 -36.31 -31.42 -4.28
C ARG A 315 -36.35 -31.47 -5.81
N LYS A 316 -36.13 -30.34 -6.49
CA LYS A 316 -36.06 -30.27 -7.96
C LYS A 316 -34.96 -31.17 -8.54
N GLU A 317 -33.82 -31.28 -7.86
CA GLU A 317 -32.73 -32.18 -8.26
C GLU A 317 -33.12 -33.67 -8.12
N LYS A 318 -33.83 -34.04 -7.04
CA LYS A 318 -34.37 -35.39 -6.85
C LYS A 318 -35.42 -35.74 -7.92
N GLU A 319 -36.35 -34.83 -8.21
CA GLU A 319 -37.37 -35.01 -9.26
C GLU A 319 -36.73 -35.20 -10.65
N LYS A 320 -35.72 -34.39 -11.00
CA LYS A 320 -34.94 -34.56 -12.24
C LYS A 320 -34.17 -35.88 -12.29
N LYS A 321 -33.75 -36.43 -11.14
CA LYS A 321 -33.07 -37.73 -11.08
C LYS A 321 -34.04 -38.88 -11.33
N TRP A 322 -35.27 -38.77 -10.82
CA TRP A 322 -36.32 -39.76 -11.08
C TRP A 322 -36.83 -39.73 -12.52
N LEU A 323 -36.97 -38.55 -13.13
CA LEU A 323 -37.37 -38.40 -14.53
C LEU A 323 -36.32 -38.89 -15.57
N LYS A 324 -35.12 -39.28 -15.13
CA LYS A 324 -34.06 -39.82 -15.98
C LYS A 324 -34.07 -41.35 -16.08
N PHE A 325 -34.94 -42.01 -15.32
CA PHE A 325 -35.20 -43.45 -15.36
C PHE A 325 -36.64 -43.69 -15.79
#